data_AF-A0A0Q6PX39-F1
#
_entry.id   AF-A0A0Q6PX39-F1
#
_cell.length_a   1.000
_cell.length_b   1.000
_cell.length_c   1.000
_cell.angle_alpha   90.00
_cell.angle_beta   90.00
_cell.angle_gamma   90.00
#
_symmetry.space_group_name_H-M   'P 1'
#
loop_
_entity.id
_entity.type
_entity.pdbx_description
1 polymer ?
#
loop_
_entity_poly.entity_id
_entity_poly.type
_entity_poly.pdbx_seq_one_letter_code
_entity_poly.pdbx_strand_id
1 'polypeptide(L)'
;MMKRVLVALLALGMLSGVAQAAPTEAQKADFYETCMGIASDDALCSCKADAAMTLIDEEFMAMVIASMKGKSPPEGQYAAYNTYVAKSNQICKPNY
;
A
#
# COMPACT_ATOMS: atom_id res chain seq x y z
N MET A 1 -23.87 -38.89 20.18
CA MET A 1 -24.09 -37.77 19.22
C MET A 1 -23.24 -36.51 19.48
N MET A 2 -22.68 -36.27 20.68
CA MET A 2 -21.90 -35.04 20.97
C MET A 2 -20.49 -34.98 20.35
N LYS A 3 -19.88 -36.12 19.97
CA LYS A 3 -18.49 -36.18 19.48
C LYS A 3 -18.29 -35.70 18.03
N ARG A 4 -19.38 -35.57 17.25
CA ARG A 4 -19.34 -35.08 15.86
C ARG A 4 -19.52 -33.57 15.73
N VAL A 5 -20.04 -32.91 16.77
CA VAL A 5 -20.29 -31.46 16.78
C VAL A 5 -19.00 -30.68 17.07
N LEU A 6 -18.08 -31.26 17.85
CA LEU A 6 -16.79 -30.65 18.18
C LEU A 6 -15.82 -30.50 17.00
N VAL A 7 -15.96 -31.32 15.96
CA VAL A 7 -15.04 -31.29 14.80
C VAL A 7 -15.39 -30.15 13.84
N ALA A 8 -16.66 -29.71 13.81
CA ALA A 8 -17.09 -28.62 12.93
C ALA A 8 -16.64 -27.22 13.40
N LEU A 9 -16.36 -27.04 14.69
CA LEU A 9 -15.95 -25.76 15.27
C LEU A 9 -14.46 -25.43 15.04
N LEU A 10 -13.63 -26.42 14.73
CA LEU A 10 -12.20 -26.22 14.44
C LEU A 10 -11.92 -25.77 12.99
N ALA A 11 -12.87 -25.94 12.08
CA ALA A 11 -12.71 -25.60 10.67
C ALA A 11 -12.98 -24.11 10.34
N LEU A 12 -13.56 -23.35 11.28
CA LEU A 12 -13.90 -21.93 11.06
C LEU A 12 -12.77 -20.94 11.42
N GLY A 13 -11.63 -21.42 11.94
CA GLY A 13 -10.52 -20.56 12.38
C GLY A 13 -9.50 -20.17 11.31
N MET A 14 -9.58 -20.73 10.09
CA MET A 14 -8.56 -20.51 9.05
C MET A 14 -8.92 -19.44 8.00
N LEU A 15 -10.02 -18.71 8.22
CA LEU A 15 -10.42 -17.54 7.40
C LEU A 15 -10.04 -16.21 8.05
N SER A 16 -9.04 -16.22 8.95
CA SER A 16 -8.32 -15.02 9.33
C SER A 16 -7.56 -14.54 8.10
N GLY A 17 -8.22 -13.79 7.23
CA GLY A 17 -7.55 -12.99 6.22
C GLY A 17 -6.42 -12.24 6.92
N VAL A 18 -5.20 -12.37 6.41
CA VAL A 18 -4.05 -11.63 6.92
C VAL A 18 -4.48 -10.17 6.96
N ALA A 19 -4.59 -9.60 8.15
CA ALA A 19 -4.84 -8.18 8.28
C ALA A 19 -3.60 -7.49 7.70
N GLN A 20 -3.74 -6.92 6.50
CA GLN A 20 -2.68 -6.14 5.87
C GLN A 20 -2.44 -4.92 6.76
N ALA A 21 -1.22 -4.82 7.29
CA ALA A 21 -0.84 -3.75 8.20
C ALA A 21 -0.87 -2.41 7.47
N ALA A 22 -1.36 -1.36 8.13
CA ALA A 22 -1.25 -0.01 7.60
C ALA A 22 0.25 0.36 7.46
N PRO A 23 0.62 1.23 6.49
CA PRO A 23 1.99 1.68 6.36
C PRO A 23 2.48 2.38 7.63
N THR A 24 3.80 2.35 7.84
CA THR A 24 4.43 2.97 9.02
C THR A 24 4.82 4.43 8.75
N GLU A 25 4.98 5.22 9.81
CA GLU A 25 5.51 6.59 9.70
C GLU A 25 6.92 6.64 9.09
N ALA A 26 7.72 5.61 9.31
CA ALA A 26 9.04 5.49 8.68
C ALA A 26 8.93 5.34 7.15
N GLN A 27 7.97 4.55 6.67
CA GLN A 27 7.73 4.43 5.24
C GLN A 27 7.14 5.71 4.64
N LYS A 28 6.27 6.42 5.38
CA LYS A 28 5.78 7.73 4.98
C LYS A 28 6.92 8.72 4.77
N ALA A 29 7.88 8.76 5.70
CA ALA A 29 9.06 9.62 5.61
C ALA A 29 9.94 9.23 4.41
N ASP A 30 10.21 7.95 4.18
CA ASP A 30 11.01 7.47 3.04
C ASP A 30 10.31 7.75 1.69
N PHE A 31 8.99 7.59 1.63
CA PHE A 31 8.19 7.99 0.48
C PHE A 31 8.37 9.49 0.21
N TYR A 32 8.18 10.33 1.22
CA TYR A 32 8.29 11.78 1.10
C TYR A 32 9.68 12.18 0.61
N GLU A 33 10.74 11.69 1.25
CA GLU A 33 12.13 11.98 0.87
C GLU A 33 12.43 11.55 -0.57
N THR A 34 12.02 10.33 -0.93
CA THR A 34 12.20 9.80 -2.29
C THR A 34 11.45 10.65 -3.31
N CYS A 35 10.21 11.07 -3.01
CA CYS A 35 9.42 11.94 -3.88
C CYS A 35 10.11 13.29 -4.07
N MET A 36 10.63 13.89 -3.01
CA MET A 36 11.33 15.17 -3.07
C MET A 36 12.58 15.09 -3.96
N GLY A 37 13.30 13.97 -3.95
CA GLY A 37 14.43 13.73 -4.87
C GLY A 37 14.05 13.63 -6.36
N ILE A 38 12.77 13.41 -6.68
CA ILE A 38 12.26 13.25 -8.05
C ILE A 38 11.58 14.54 -8.53
N ALA A 39 10.70 15.11 -7.69
CA ALA A 39 9.79 16.18 -8.08
C ALA A 39 10.17 17.55 -7.52
N SER A 40 10.94 17.61 -6.43
CA SER A 40 11.27 18.85 -5.71
C SER A 40 10.04 19.72 -5.38
N ASP A 41 8.91 19.08 -5.05
CA ASP A 41 7.61 19.73 -4.81
C ASP A 41 7.05 19.27 -3.47
N ASP A 42 7.23 20.10 -2.43
CA ASP A 42 6.83 19.81 -1.05
C ASP A 42 5.33 19.56 -0.91
N ALA A 43 4.50 20.38 -1.55
CA ALA A 43 3.05 20.25 -1.46
C ALA A 43 2.56 18.95 -2.11
N LEU A 44 3.11 18.61 -3.28
CA LEU A 44 2.81 17.36 -3.97
C LEU A 44 3.28 16.15 -3.17
N CYS A 45 4.52 16.19 -2.68
CA CYS A 45 5.14 15.05 -2.00
C CYS A 45 4.53 14.80 -0.63
N SER A 46 4.21 15.86 0.13
CA SER A 46 3.46 15.75 1.39
C SER A 46 2.08 15.14 1.16
N CYS A 47 1.31 15.65 0.18
CA CYS A 47 -0.01 15.09 -0.14
C CYS A 47 0.07 13.61 -0.54
N LYS A 48 1.03 13.23 -1.39
CA LYS A 48 1.16 11.85 -1.85
C LYS A 48 1.59 10.90 -0.72
N ALA A 49 2.47 11.34 0.17
CA ALA A 49 2.85 10.56 1.34
C ALA A 49 1.64 10.32 2.27
N ASP A 50 0.85 11.36 2.54
CA ASP A 50 -0.39 11.24 3.32
C ASP A 50 -1.43 10.34 2.64
N ALA A 51 -1.64 10.51 1.33
CA ALA A 51 -2.58 9.68 0.58
C ALA A 51 -2.16 8.20 0.61
N ALA A 52 -0.88 7.90 0.44
CA ALA A 52 -0.37 6.54 0.46
C ALA A 52 -0.62 5.84 1.81
N MET A 53 -0.55 6.54 2.95
CA MET A 53 -0.90 5.98 4.26
C MET A 53 -2.34 5.46 4.36
N THR A 54 -3.23 5.94 3.48
CA THR A 54 -4.67 5.58 3.49
C THR A 54 -5.08 4.67 2.35
N LEU A 55 -4.32 4.67 1.25
CA LEU A 55 -4.69 3.97 0.01
C LEU A 55 -4.10 2.57 -0.09
N ILE A 56 -3.01 2.29 0.60
CA ILE A 56 -2.23 1.06 0.48
C ILE A 56 -1.77 0.58 1.84
N ASP A 57 -1.36 -0.69 1.91
CA ASP A 57 -0.77 -1.31 3.10
C ASP A 57 0.76 -1.16 3.14
N GLU A 58 1.37 -1.65 4.21
CA GLU A 58 2.81 -1.63 4.45
C GLU A 58 3.62 -2.32 3.33
N GLU A 59 3.18 -3.49 2.84
CA GLU A 59 3.91 -4.26 1.82
C GLU A 59 3.87 -3.54 0.47
N PHE A 60 2.72 -3.00 0.12
CA PHE A 60 2.52 -2.25 -1.11
C PHE A 60 3.22 -0.89 -1.03
N MET A 61 3.24 -0.22 0.12
CA MET A 61 4.04 0.99 0.33
C MET A 61 5.53 0.71 0.07
N ALA A 62 6.07 -0.40 0.58
CA ALA A 62 7.45 -0.79 0.32
C ALA A 62 7.72 -1.02 -1.17
N MET A 63 6.79 -1.66 -1.89
CA MET A 63 6.87 -1.85 -3.35
C MET A 63 6.85 -0.51 -4.10
N VAL A 64 5.95 0.42 -3.71
CA VAL A 64 5.85 1.74 -4.34
C VAL A 64 7.13 2.54 -4.15
N ILE A 65 7.68 2.59 -2.93
CA ILE A 65 8.94 3.28 -2.64
C ILE A 65 10.09 2.66 -3.45
N ALA A 66 10.17 1.32 -3.52
CA ALA A 66 11.15 0.62 -4.33
C ALA A 66 11.03 1.01 -5.81
N SER A 67 9.81 1.19 -6.31
CA SER A 67 9.58 1.65 -7.68
C SER A 67 9.93 3.10 -7.93
N MET A 68 9.67 3.99 -6.98
CA MET A 68 10.16 5.37 -7.02
C MET A 68 11.69 5.43 -7.07
N LYS A 69 12.37 4.48 -6.40
CA LYS A 69 13.84 4.31 -6.44
C LYS A 69 14.35 3.58 -7.70
N GLY A 70 13.50 3.39 -8.71
CA GLY A 70 13.86 2.87 -10.02
C GLY A 70 13.69 1.36 -10.22
N LYS A 71 13.08 0.64 -9.27
CA LYS A 71 12.76 -0.79 -9.46
C LYS A 71 11.43 -0.98 -10.20
N SER A 72 11.32 -2.03 -11.01
CA SER A 72 10.03 -2.42 -11.56
C SER A 72 9.11 -3.04 -10.49
N PRO A 73 7.79 -2.77 -10.52
CA PRO A 73 6.83 -3.57 -9.78
C PRO A 73 6.98 -5.07 -10.12
N PRO A 74 6.74 -5.98 -9.16
CA PRO A 74 6.73 -7.42 -9.43
C PRO A 74 5.74 -7.80 -10.53
N GLU A 75 5.98 -8.93 -11.19
CA GLU A 75 5.05 -9.48 -12.17
C GLU A 75 3.66 -9.67 -11.54
N GLY A 76 2.61 -9.31 -12.29
CA GLY A 76 1.23 -9.31 -11.79
C GLY A 76 0.82 -8.06 -10.97
N GLN A 77 1.77 -7.28 -10.44
CA GLN A 77 1.45 -6.11 -9.59
C GLN A 77 1.27 -4.80 -10.35
N TYR A 78 1.60 -4.75 -11.65
CA TYR A 78 1.52 -3.53 -12.46
C TYR A 78 0.11 -2.90 -12.48
N ALA A 79 -0.94 -3.71 -12.56
CA ALA A 79 -2.30 -3.20 -12.57
C ALA A 79 -2.66 -2.50 -11.25
N ALA A 80 -2.31 -3.11 -10.12
CA ALA A 80 -2.51 -2.52 -8.80
C ALA A 80 -1.66 -1.25 -8.64
N TYR A 81 -0.38 -1.31 -9.01
CA TYR A 81 0.54 -0.16 -8.96
C TYR A 81 0.01 1.03 -9.77
N ASN A 82 -0.39 0.80 -11.02
CA ASN A 82 -0.93 1.85 -11.89
C ASN A 82 -2.26 2.40 -11.36
N THR A 83 -3.10 1.55 -10.76
CA THR A 83 -4.35 1.98 -10.10
C THR A 83 -4.05 2.92 -8.93
N TYR A 84 -3.08 2.56 -8.08
CA TYR A 84 -2.60 3.41 -6.99
C TYR A 84 -2.05 4.75 -7.53
N VAL A 85 -1.21 4.73 -8.56
CA VAL A 85 -0.65 5.95 -9.17
C VAL A 85 -1.77 6.86 -9.67
N ALA A 86 -2.73 6.31 -10.41
CA ALA A 86 -3.88 7.07 -10.90
C ALA A 86 -4.70 7.68 -9.75
N LYS A 87 -4.98 6.90 -8.70
CA LYS A 87 -5.75 7.38 -7.54
C LYS A 87 -5.01 8.46 -6.75
N SER A 88 -3.72 8.29 -6.50
CA SER A 88 -2.90 9.29 -5.80
C SER A 88 -2.73 10.57 -6.64
N ASN A 89 -2.74 10.48 -7.97
CA ASN A 89 -2.77 11.65 -8.85
C ASN A 89 -4.12 12.35 -8.78
N GLN A 90 -5.24 11.62 -8.85
CA GLN A 90 -6.57 12.22 -8.72
C GLN A 90 -6.72 13.06 -7.44
N ILE A 91 -6.13 12.60 -6.33
CA ILE A 91 -6.18 13.29 -5.03
C ILE A 91 -5.23 14.49 -5.00
N CYS A 92 -3.95 14.28 -5.33
CA CYS A 92 -2.90 15.26 -5.06
C CYS A 92 -2.51 16.13 -6.26
N LYS A 93 -2.95 15.75 -7.45
CA LYS A 93 -2.69 16.44 -8.71
C LYS A 93 -3.83 16.18 -9.70
N PRO A 94 -5.05 16.66 -9.41
CA PRO A 94 -6.25 16.32 -10.18
C PRO A 94 -6.21 16.70 -11.66
N ASN A 95 -5.25 17.52 -12.08
CA ASN A 95 -5.04 17.98 -13.45
C ASN A 95 -3.81 17.33 -14.13
N TYR A 96 -3.35 16.17 -13.64
CA TYR A 96 -2.21 15.44 -14.19
C TYR A 96 -2.56 14.61 -15.42
#